data_AF-A0A3M1JK81-F1
#
_entry.id   AF-A0A3M1JK81-F1
#
_cell.length_a   1.000
_cell.length_b   1.000
_cell.length_c   1.000
_cell.angle_alpha   90.00
_cell.angle_beta   90.00
_cell.angle_gamma   90.00
#
_symmetry.space_group_name_H-M   'P 1'
#
loop_
_entity.id
_entity.type
_entity.pdbx_description
1 polymer ?
#
loop_
_entity_poly.entity_id
_entity_poly.type
_entity_poly.pdbx_seq_one_letter_code
_entity_poly.pdbx_strand_id
1 'polypeptide(L)' 'MAKDKTHINLVFIGHVDHGKSTTVGRLLFDSGNIDEQTMRKLKEKAEELGKGGFEFAF' A
#
# COMPACT_ATOMS: atom_id res chain seq x y z
N MET A 1 24.51 11.91 8.60
CA MET A 1 24.04 11.52 7.27
C MET A 1 23.57 10.08 7.37
N ALA A 2 22.32 9.78 7.02
CA ALA A 2 21.86 8.39 7.01
C ALA A 2 22.77 7.61 6.06
N LYS A 3 23.41 6.55 6.56
CA LYS A 3 24.24 5.65 5.75
C LYS A 3 23.39 5.19 4.57
N ASP A 4 23.87 5.35 3.34
CA ASP A 4 23.14 4.90 2.16
C ASP A 4 22.70 3.45 2.36
N LYS A 5 21.38 3.23 2.33
CA LYS A 5 20.82 1.89 2.49
C LYS A 5 21.19 1.08 1.25
N THR A 6 21.58 -0.17 1.45
CA THR A 6 21.83 -1.09 0.34
C THR A 6 20.57 -1.24 -0.51
N HIS A 7 20.72 -1.04 -1.82
CA HIS A 7 19.63 -1.25 -2.76
C HIS A 7 19.24 -2.73 -2.81
N ILE A 8 17.94 -3.02 -2.81
CA ILE A 8 17.39 -4.37 -2.92
C ILE A 8 16.28 -4.40 -3.96
N ASN A 9 16.19 -5.52 -4.70
CA ASN A 9 15.04 -5.82 -5.55
C ASN A 9 14.14 -6.81 -4.81
N LEU A 10 12.84 -6.53 -4.75
CA LEU A 10 11.86 -7.35 -4.02
C LEU A 10 10.67 -7.68 -4.92
N VAL A 11 10.17 -8.91 -4.83
CA VAL A 11 8.95 -9.37 -5.53
C VAL A 11 7.99 -10.03 -4.52
N PHE A 12 6.71 -9.70 -4.62
CA PHE A 12 5.64 -10.33 -3.84
C PHE A 12 4.90 -11.34 -4.72
N ILE A 13 4.89 -12.62 -4.30
CA ILE A 13 4.23 -13.71 -5.01
C ILE A 13 3.22 -14.44 -4.10
N GLY A 14 2.26 -15.14 -4.71
CA GLY A 14 1.22 -15.86 -3.98
C GLY A 14 -0.13 -15.88 -4.71
N HIS A 15 -1.06 -16.67 -4.19
CA HIS A 15 -2.41 -16.81 -4.75
C HIS A 15 -3.16 -15.48 -4.82
N VAL A 16 -4.16 -15.38 -5.72
CA VAL A 16 -4.87 -14.13 -6.01
C VAL A 16 -5.47 -13.50 -4.74
N ASP A 17 -5.96 -14.33 -3.81
CA ASP A 17 -6.62 -13.88 -2.58
C ASP A 17 -5.69 -13.70 -1.36
N HIS A 18 -4.37 -13.83 -1.52
CA HIS A 18 -3.43 -13.65 -0.41
C HIS A 18 -3.17 -12.18 0.00
N GLY A 19 -3.87 -11.21 -0.60
CA GLY A 19 -3.77 -9.81 -0.18
C GLY A 19 -2.42 -9.15 -0.45
N LYS A 20 -1.67 -9.63 -1.46
CA LYS A 20 -0.32 -9.11 -1.81
C LYS A 20 -0.30 -7.58 -1.96
N SER A 21 -1.20 -7.03 -2.76
CA SER A 21 -1.29 -5.57 -2.99
C SER A 21 -1.64 -4.82 -1.71
N THR A 22 -2.55 -5.37 -0.89
CA THR A 22 -2.91 -4.81 0.41
C THR A 22 -1.69 -4.71 1.34
N THR A 23 -0.86 -5.76 1.38
CA THR A 23 0.39 -5.74 2.17
C THR A 23 1.38 -4.70 1.64
N VAL A 24 1.54 -4.58 0.32
CA VAL A 24 2.43 -3.59 -0.29
C VAL A 24 1.96 -2.17 0.01
N GLY A 25 0.69 -1.85 -0.21
CA GLY A 25 0.15 -0.53 0.09
C GLY A 25 0.26 -0.17 1.57
N ARG A 26 0.02 -1.13 2.47
CA ARG A 26 0.21 -0.93 3.91
C ARG A 26 1.66 -0.61 4.27
N LEU A 27 2.62 -1.33 3.69
CA LEU A 27 4.05 -1.08 3.91
C LEU A 27 4.48 0.30 3.40
N LEU A 28 3.95 0.75 2.26
CA LEU A 28 4.21 2.10 1.73
C LEU A 28 3.62 3.19 2.64
N PHE A 29 2.45 2.95 3.21
CA PHE A 29 1.85 3.87 4.18
C PHE A 29 2.63 3.93 5.49
N ASP A 30 2.92 2.78 6.11
CA ASP A 30 3.64 2.69 7.39
C ASP A 30 5.07 3.26 7.29
N SER A 31 5.69 3.21 6.10
CA SER A 31 7.01 3.79 5.84
C SER A 31 6.97 5.28 5.49
N GLY A 32 5.79 5.91 5.45
CA GLY A 32 5.60 7.32 5.14
C GLY A 32 5.80 7.68 3.67
N ASN A 33 5.85 6.69 2.77
CA ASN A 33 5.91 6.92 1.32
C ASN A 33 4.54 7.33 0.74
N ILE A 34 3.47 7.07 1.49
CA ILE A 34 2.12 7.57 1.22
C ILE A 34 1.67 8.34 2.46
N ASP A 35 1.19 9.56 2.27
CA ASP A 35 0.70 10.41 3.36
C ASP A 35 -0.77 10.11 3.72
N GLU A 36 -1.20 10.57 4.89
CA GLU A 36 -2.56 10.36 5.40
C GLU A 36 -3.66 10.97 4.53
N GLN A 37 -3.41 12.11 3.89
CA GLN A 37 -4.39 12.76 3.03
C GLN A 37 -4.61 11.93 1.76
N THR A 38 -3.54 11.39 1.19
CA THR A 38 -3.62 10.46 0.06
C THR A 38 -4.37 9.20 0.45
N MET A 39 -4.06 8.58 1.59
CA MET A 39 -4.79 7.40 2.07
C MET A 39 -6.28 7.68 2.31
N ARG A 40 -6.63 8.84 2.86
CA ARG A 40 -8.04 9.19 3.06
C ARG A 40 -8.81 9.26 1.74
N LYS A 41 -8.23 9.88 0.70
CA LYS A 41 -8.83 9.93 -0.64
C LYS A 41 -9.00 8.53 -1.26
N LEU A 42 -8.02 7.64 -1.06
CA LEU A 42 -8.11 6.26 -1.55
C LEU A 42 -9.22 5.49 -0.84
N LYS A 43 -9.39 5.71 0.47
CA LYS A 43 -10.49 5.13 1.24
C LYS A 43 -11.85 5.63 0.78
N GLU A 44 -12.03 6.94 0.63
CA GLU A 44 -13.26 7.54 0.09
C GLU A 44 -13.59 6.97 -1.29
N LYS A 45 -12.60 6.90 -2.19
CA LYS A 45 -12.77 6.33 -3.53
C LYS A 45 -13.13 4.84 -3.51
N ALA A 46 -12.54 4.07 -2.59
CA ALA A 46 -12.85 2.66 -2.42
C ALA A 46 -14.30 2.47 -1.95
N GLU A 47 -14.76 3.31 -1.02
CA GLU A 47 -16.16 3.34 -0.56
C GLU A 47 -17.13 3.73 -1.70
N GLU A 48 -16.83 4.78 -2.46
CA GLU A 48 -17.63 5.22 -3.62
C GLU A 48 -17.81 4.13 -4.68
N LEU A 49 -16.78 3.30 -4.88
CA LEU A 49 -16.80 2.21 -5.85
C LEU A 49 -17.35 0.90 -5.27
N GLY A 50 -17.88 0.91 -4.04
CA GLY A 50 -18.43 -0.27 -3.37
C GLY A 50 -17.37 -1.31 -2.97
N LYS A 51 -16.09 -0.90 -2.93
CA LYS A 51 -14.93 -1.72 -2.58
C LYS A 51 -14.33 -1.29 -1.24
N GLY A 52 -15.16 -0.98 -0.26
CA GLY A 52 -14.70 -0.63 1.09
C GLY A 52 -13.75 -1.71 1.64
N GLY A 53 -12.61 -1.28 2.21
CA GLY A 53 -11.53 -2.17 2.67
C GLY A 53 -10.40 -2.41 1.66
N PHE A 54 -10.49 -1.85 0.44
CA PHE A 54 -9.48 -1.97 -0.60
C PHE A 54 -8.56 -0.75 -0.69
N GLU A 55 -8.57 0.16 0.30
CA GLU A 55 -7.81 1.41 0.27
C GLU A 55 -6.30 1.21 0.09
N PHE A 56 -5.75 0.09 0.59
CA PHE A 56 -4.33 -0.27 0.44
C PHE A 56 -4.02 -1.04 -0.85
N ALA A 57 -5.03 -1.44 -1.61
CA ALA A 57 -4.89 -2.22 -2.85
C ALA A 57 -5.35 -1.42 -4.08
N PHE A 58 -5.54 -0.12 -3.94
CA PHE A 58 -6.13 0.79 -4.93
C PHE A 58 -5.10 1.51 -5.81
#